data_AF-A0A162JWK8-F1
#
_entry.id   AF-A0A162JWK8-F1
#
_cell.length_a   1.000
_cell.length_b   1.000
_cell.length_c   1.000
_cell.angle_alpha   90.00
_cell.angle_beta   90.00
_cell.angle_gamma   90.00
#
_symmetry.space_group_name_H-M   'P 1'
#
loop_
_entity.id
_entity.type
_entity.pdbx_description
1 polymer ?
#
loop_
_entity_poly.entity_id
_entity_poly.type
_entity_poly.pdbx_seq_one_letter_code
_entity_poly.pdbx_strand_id
1 'polypeptide(L)'
;MHSKLLLSALAAAGPAAVSAETVLGVYVFHRHGDRTTKSYPPTSLTALGADQVHDSGTFYRDRYVAKDGSDNISTLSQDAVVLSQLSITSPKDGVLHNSATTFLQGLYPPRGDAGNETLANGKSVQAPLGGYQYIPVDTVSDAATIEKAESNAWLQGNTGCTNAEVSSKSYFNSADFDKTSADSKDFYQSLMPVINSTFSSAEATFKNAYTVFDYINVASIHNQTIPSGDLVKPAMPRLLSLASIHEWNLAYNSSEPVRAIAGSVLAGQVLGALDALAKGTKGAPTFNAQFGAYGTFMAFFGLAQLPAASSDFYGICDYASSMAFELVTNATAGSDGKYNPDDLSVRFFFANGTATDSSFKQWPLFAQKETTLSWSAFKDGMNKFAIQDNAHWCNTCGSTSGKCAANGTSSDGGSASTHSSGSGGVSRPVAGVIGALVTLAVVLGVQAAIMLIGGFRLMRKSSLRSQGSAEAGIKA
;
A
#
# COMPACT_ATOMS: atom_id res chain seq x y z
N MET A 1 8.13 -68.12 47.57
CA MET A 1 9.04 -67.78 46.46
C MET A 1 8.28 -68.10 45.17
N HIS A 2 7.53 -67.16 44.58
CA HIS A 2 7.96 -66.16 43.56
C HIS A 2 8.62 -66.87 42.34
N SER A 3 8.23 -66.70 41.08
CA SER A 3 7.54 -65.58 40.43
C SER A 3 6.89 -66.03 39.11
N LYS A 4 5.80 -65.35 38.72
CA LYS A 4 5.04 -65.55 37.48
C LYS A 4 5.72 -64.83 36.30
N LEU A 5 5.75 -65.46 35.13
CA LEU A 5 6.11 -64.83 33.85
C LEU A 5 5.09 -63.74 33.50
N LEU A 6 5.57 -62.51 33.27
CA LEU A 6 4.82 -61.43 32.64
C LEU A 6 5.41 -61.19 31.25
N LEU A 7 4.57 -61.38 30.23
CA LEU A 7 4.88 -61.09 28.83
C LEU A 7 4.52 -59.62 28.57
N SER A 8 5.53 -58.77 28.40
CA SER A 8 5.34 -57.36 28.06
C SER A 8 5.18 -57.19 26.55
N ALA A 9 3.97 -56.83 26.12
CA ALA A 9 3.71 -56.37 24.75
C ALA A 9 4.22 -54.93 24.60
N LEU A 10 5.32 -54.76 23.86
CA LEU A 10 5.87 -53.46 23.51
C LEU A 10 5.15 -52.99 22.23
N ALA A 11 4.19 -52.08 22.38
CA ALA A 11 3.58 -51.38 21.24
C ALA A 11 4.62 -50.43 20.63
N ALA A 12 5.04 -50.71 19.41
CA ALA A 12 5.89 -49.82 18.62
C ALA A 12 5.05 -48.62 18.16
N ALA A 13 5.11 -47.52 18.91
CA ALA A 13 4.75 -46.21 18.39
C ALA A 13 5.86 -45.78 17.41
N GLY A 14 5.63 -46.02 16.12
CA GLY A 14 6.49 -45.44 15.07
C GLY A 14 6.40 -43.91 15.13
N PRO A 15 7.45 -43.18 14.72
CA PRO A 15 7.37 -41.73 14.60
C PRO A 15 6.22 -41.38 13.64
N ALA A 16 5.29 -40.55 14.10
CA ALA A 16 4.27 -39.98 13.23
C ALA A 16 5.02 -39.29 12.07
N ALA A 17 4.69 -39.66 10.83
CA ALA A 17 5.19 -38.96 9.67
C ALA A 17 4.73 -37.50 9.78
N VAL A 18 5.66 -36.61 10.14
CA VAL A 18 5.43 -35.17 10.02
C VAL A 18 5.31 -34.92 8.53
N SER A 19 4.09 -34.64 8.06
CA SER A 19 3.90 -34.22 6.67
C SER A 19 4.79 -33.01 6.43
N ALA A 20 5.48 -32.98 5.29
CA ALA A 20 6.19 -31.79 4.87
C ALA A 20 5.18 -30.63 4.83
N GLU A 21 5.58 -29.49 5.38
CA GLU A 21 4.73 -28.31 5.40
C GLU A 21 4.35 -27.90 3.98
N THR A 22 3.10 -27.47 3.80
CA THR A 22 2.54 -27.08 2.51
C THR A 22 2.07 -25.63 2.57
N VAL A 23 2.44 -24.84 1.55
CA VAL A 23 1.87 -23.51 1.32
C VAL A 23 0.57 -23.65 0.52
N LEU A 24 -0.54 -23.16 1.08
CA LEU A 24 -1.87 -23.22 0.49
C LEU A 24 -2.18 -22.01 -0.41
N GLY A 25 -1.55 -20.87 -0.11
CA GLY A 25 -1.68 -19.66 -0.88
C GLY A 25 -0.88 -18.50 -0.29
N VAL A 26 -0.75 -17.44 -1.07
CA VAL A 26 0.06 -16.27 -0.72
C VAL A 26 -0.66 -14.97 -1.08
N TYR A 27 -0.46 -13.95 -0.24
CA TYR A 27 -0.79 -12.57 -0.55
C TYR A 27 0.48 -11.72 -0.54
N VAL A 28 0.79 -11.05 -1.65
CA VAL A 28 1.96 -10.20 -1.81
C VAL A 28 1.52 -8.75 -1.96
N PHE A 29 2.03 -7.86 -1.11
CA PHE A 29 1.96 -6.41 -1.34
C PHE A 29 3.33 -5.93 -1.83
N HIS A 30 3.38 -5.33 -3.02
CA HIS A 30 4.62 -5.06 -3.74
C HIS A 30 4.75 -3.57 -4.06
N ARG A 31 5.92 -3.00 -3.81
CA ARG A 31 6.26 -1.65 -4.25
C ARG A 31 6.68 -1.68 -5.72
N HIS A 32 6.40 -0.62 -6.46
CA HIS A 32 7.00 -0.44 -7.80
C HIS A 32 8.54 -0.50 -7.80
N GLY A 33 9.12 -0.77 -8.97
CA GLY A 33 10.56 -0.67 -9.21
C GLY A 33 11.05 0.77 -9.34
N ASP A 34 12.34 0.95 -9.61
CA ASP A 34 12.93 2.26 -9.88
C ASP A 34 12.16 3.07 -10.95
N ARG A 35 12.09 4.39 -10.75
CA ARG A 35 11.29 5.31 -11.56
C ARG A 35 11.99 6.66 -11.68
N THR A 36 11.53 7.47 -12.63
CA THR A 36 11.93 8.88 -12.71
C THR A 36 11.52 9.66 -11.45
N THR A 37 12.17 10.80 -11.20
CA THR A 37 11.94 11.62 -10.00
C THR A 37 10.55 12.24 -9.97
N LYS A 38 9.97 12.34 -8.77
CA LYS A 38 8.69 13.01 -8.54
C LYS A 38 8.75 14.52 -8.73
N SER A 39 9.94 15.13 -8.74
CA SER A 39 10.10 16.55 -9.01
C SER A 39 9.73 16.94 -10.45
N TYR A 40 9.71 15.97 -11.38
CA TYR A 40 9.38 16.20 -12.79
C TYR A 40 8.25 15.27 -13.26
N PRO A 41 7.00 15.50 -12.80
CA PRO A 41 5.87 14.68 -13.20
C PRO A 41 5.52 14.87 -14.69
N PRO A 42 4.90 13.87 -15.34
CA PRO A 42 4.51 12.56 -14.78
C PRO A 42 5.71 11.63 -14.57
N THR A 43 5.67 10.86 -13.49
CA THR A 43 6.68 9.82 -13.23
C THR A 43 6.50 8.63 -14.17
N SER A 44 7.59 7.94 -14.47
CA SER A 44 7.61 6.76 -15.35
C SER A 44 8.52 5.68 -14.79
N LEU A 45 8.12 4.42 -14.93
CA LEU A 45 8.94 3.26 -14.62
C LEU A 45 10.18 3.28 -15.53
N THR A 46 11.37 3.10 -14.96
CA THR A 46 12.60 3.00 -15.77
C THR A 46 12.85 1.57 -16.22
N ALA A 47 13.83 1.37 -17.12
CA ALA A 47 14.30 0.03 -17.47
C ALA A 47 14.87 -0.71 -16.24
N LEU A 48 15.65 -0.03 -15.40
CA LEU A 48 16.15 -0.61 -14.15
C LEU A 48 14.99 -1.04 -13.24
N GLY A 49 13.95 -0.22 -13.13
CA GLY A 49 12.77 -0.57 -12.34
C GLY A 49 12.00 -1.75 -12.89
N ALA A 50 11.93 -1.87 -14.22
CA ALA A 50 11.35 -3.03 -14.90
C ALA A 50 12.14 -4.31 -14.60
N ASP A 51 13.47 -4.28 -14.68
CA ASP A 51 14.34 -5.42 -14.34
C ASP A 51 14.13 -5.83 -12.88
N GLN A 52 14.13 -4.86 -11.95
CA GLN A 52 13.93 -5.12 -10.52
C GLN A 52 12.62 -5.84 -10.19
N VAL A 53 11.51 -5.47 -10.83
CA VAL A 53 10.20 -6.11 -10.58
C VAL A 53 10.03 -7.40 -11.37
N HIS A 54 10.65 -7.51 -12.55
CA HIS A 54 10.72 -8.75 -13.32
C HIS A 54 11.46 -9.83 -12.52
N ASP A 55 12.62 -9.49 -11.95
CA ASP A 55 13.42 -10.40 -11.13
C ASP A 55 12.68 -10.81 -9.87
N SER A 56 11.96 -9.88 -9.24
CA SER A 56 11.05 -10.21 -8.14
C SER A 56 9.99 -11.22 -8.59
N GLY A 57 9.33 -10.98 -9.73
CA GLY A 57 8.37 -11.93 -10.32
C GLY A 57 8.95 -13.32 -10.55
N THR A 58 10.19 -13.38 -11.03
CA THR A 58 10.94 -14.63 -11.22
C THR A 58 11.20 -15.33 -9.89
N PHE A 59 11.61 -14.62 -8.84
CA PHE A 59 11.75 -15.19 -7.50
C PHE A 59 10.44 -15.81 -7.00
N TYR A 60 9.31 -15.10 -7.13
CA TYR A 60 8.00 -15.65 -6.72
C TYR A 60 7.57 -16.84 -7.58
N ARG A 61 7.94 -16.88 -8.87
CA ARG A 61 7.75 -18.06 -9.73
C ARG A 61 8.53 -19.25 -9.20
N ASP A 62 9.82 -19.09 -8.99
CA ASP A 62 10.72 -20.17 -8.59
C ASP A 62 10.32 -20.71 -7.21
N ARG A 63 9.82 -19.86 -6.32
CA ARG A 63 9.35 -20.27 -4.99
C ARG A 63 8.01 -21.01 -5.03
N TYR A 64 7.00 -20.45 -5.70
CA TYR A 64 5.60 -20.88 -5.52
C TYR A 64 4.94 -21.52 -6.75
N VAL A 65 5.44 -21.27 -7.97
CA VAL A 65 4.79 -21.69 -9.23
C VAL A 65 5.55 -22.84 -9.88
N ALA A 66 6.89 -22.75 -9.94
CA ALA A 66 7.74 -23.77 -10.54
C ALA A 66 7.59 -25.11 -9.82
N LYS A 67 7.65 -26.22 -10.58
CA LYS A 67 7.42 -27.58 -10.08
C LYS A 67 8.41 -27.99 -9.00
N ASP A 68 9.64 -27.56 -9.16
CA ASP A 68 10.80 -27.79 -8.31
C ASP A 68 11.01 -26.66 -7.29
N GLY A 69 10.07 -25.73 -7.20
CA GLY A 69 10.08 -24.67 -6.20
C GLY A 69 10.00 -25.22 -4.78
N SER A 70 10.78 -24.61 -3.88
CA SER A 70 10.90 -25.05 -2.48
C SER A 70 9.56 -25.09 -1.75
N ASP A 71 8.66 -24.19 -2.13
CA ASP A 71 7.37 -23.95 -1.48
C ASP A 71 6.25 -23.93 -2.54
N ASN A 72 6.36 -24.81 -3.55
CA ASN A 72 5.40 -24.90 -4.63
C ASN A 72 3.96 -24.98 -4.10
N ILE A 73 3.11 -24.08 -4.58
CA ILE A 73 1.68 -24.11 -4.31
C ILE A 73 1.06 -25.05 -5.33
N SER A 74 0.78 -26.29 -4.91
CA SER A 74 0.32 -27.37 -5.79
C SER A 74 -0.94 -27.08 -6.62
N THR A 75 -1.74 -26.09 -6.23
CA THR A 75 -2.94 -25.66 -6.95
C THR A 75 -2.63 -24.68 -8.09
N LEU A 76 -1.45 -24.07 -8.13
CA LEU A 76 -1.04 -23.18 -9.20
C LEU A 76 -0.61 -23.97 -10.43
N SER A 77 -1.11 -23.55 -11.60
CA SER A 77 -0.65 -24.07 -12.88
C SER A 77 0.78 -23.59 -13.15
N GLN A 78 1.67 -24.52 -13.47
CA GLN A 78 3.11 -24.26 -13.48
C GLN A 78 3.56 -23.48 -14.73
N ASP A 79 2.97 -23.80 -15.89
CA ASP A 79 3.38 -23.27 -17.18
C ASP A 79 2.34 -22.33 -17.80
N ALA A 80 1.13 -22.83 -18.03
CA ALA A 80 0.02 -22.08 -18.62
C ALA A 80 -0.78 -21.40 -17.53
N VAL A 81 -0.89 -20.08 -17.56
CA VAL A 81 -1.64 -19.33 -16.56
C VAL A 81 -3.12 -19.73 -16.54
N VAL A 82 -3.66 -19.94 -15.34
CA VAL A 82 -5.09 -20.11 -15.11
C VAL A 82 -5.57 -18.90 -14.32
N LEU A 83 -6.26 -17.98 -15.00
CA LEU A 83 -6.59 -16.66 -14.44
C LEU A 83 -7.35 -16.72 -13.11
N SER A 84 -8.21 -17.73 -12.91
CA SER A 84 -8.97 -17.89 -11.66
C SER A 84 -8.11 -18.24 -10.44
N GLN A 85 -6.85 -18.61 -10.62
CA GLN A 85 -5.91 -18.89 -9.53
C GLN A 85 -5.19 -17.62 -9.05
N LEU A 86 -5.32 -16.52 -9.79
CA LEU A 86 -4.60 -15.28 -9.56
C LEU A 86 -5.56 -14.12 -9.27
N SER A 87 -5.12 -13.20 -8.42
CA SER A 87 -5.75 -11.90 -8.25
C SER A 87 -4.67 -10.84 -8.21
N ILE A 88 -4.59 -10.02 -9.26
CA ILE A 88 -3.54 -9.04 -9.42
C ILE A 88 -4.16 -7.66 -9.49
N THR A 89 -3.78 -6.77 -8.57
CA THR A 89 -4.35 -5.44 -8.48
C THR A 89 -3.30 -4.35 -8.42
N SER A 90 -3.61 -3.18 -8.99
CA SER A 90 -2.80 -1.98 -8.86
C SER A 90 -3.66 -0.71 -8.99
N PRO A 91 -3.23 0.42 -8.40
CA PRO A 91 -3.76 1.72 -8.76
C PRO A 91 -3.52 2.01 -10.25
N LYS A 92 -4.44 2.75 -10.86
CA LYS A 92 -4.28 3.26 -12.23
C LYS A 92 -3.20 4.35 -12.25
N ASP A 93 -1.96 3.92 -12.49
CA ASP A 93 -0.76 4.73 -12.41
C ASP A 93 0.33 4.17 -13.34
N GLY A 94 1.10 5.05 -14.00
CA GLY A 94 2.10 4.66 -15.01
C GLY A 94 3.35 3.98 -14.46
N VAL A 95 3.54 3.96 -13.14
CA VAL A 95 4.63 3.28 -12.47
C VAL A 95 4.12 1.99 -11.82
N LEU A 96 3.04 2.06 -11.02
CA LEU A 96 2.50 0.90 -10.30
C LEU A 96 1.89 -0.16 -11.23
N HIS A 97 1.06 0.25 -12.19
CA HIS A 97 0.42 -0.69 -13.12
C HIS A 97 1.43 -1.36 -14.04
N ASN A 98 2.40 -0.58 -14.55
CA ASN A 98 3.48 -1.10 -15.37
C ASN A 98 4.41 -2.02 -14.57
N SER A 99 4.63 -1.74 -13.28
CA SER A 99 5.36 -2.65 -12.38
C SER A 99 4.63 -3.97 -12.20
N ALA A 100 3.31 -3.94 -11.98
CA ALA A 100 2.49 -5.15 -11.85
C ALA A 100 2.53 -5.99 -13.14
N THR A 101 2.40 -5.35 -14.30
CA THR A 101 2.47 -6.02 -15.60
C THR A 101 3.84 -6.65 -15.84
N THR A 102 4.92 -5.98 -15.42
CA THR A 102 6.29 -6.46 -15.58
C THR A 102 6.62 -7.59 -14.60
N PHE A 103 6.16 -7.50 -13.35
CA PHE A 103 6.23 -8.59 -12.38
C PHE A 103 5.59 -9.88 -12.91
N LEU A 104 4.45 -9.75 -13.59
CA LEU A 104 3.76 -10.90 -14.20
C LEU A 104 4.54 -11.54 -15.35
N GLN A 105 5.41 -10.80 -16.04
CA GLN A 105 6.32 -11.37 -17.04
C GLN A 105 7.34 -12.32 -16.39
N GLY A 106 7.83 -12.01 -15.20
CA GLY A 106 8.68 -12.91 -14.42
C GLY A 106 7.90 -14.08 -13.80
N LEU A 107 6.69 -13.80 -13.30
CA LEU A 107 5.86 -14.83 -12.63
C LEU A 107 5.39 -15.93 -13.61
N TYR A 108 4.93 -15.53 -14.80
CA TYR A 108 4.46 -16.40 -15.88
C TYR A 108 5.12 -15.99 -17.20
N PRO A 109 6.36 -16.46 -17.47
CA PRO A 109 7.10 -16.09 -18.67
C PRO A 109 6.45 -16.61 -19.96
N PRO A 110 6.88 -16.09 -21.13
CA PRO A 110 6.39 -16.57 -22.43
C PRO A 110 6.57 -18.08 -22.63
N ARG A 111 5.59 -18.73 -23.26
CA ARG A 111 5.54 -20.20 -23.41
C ARG A 111 6.15 -20.73 -24.71
N GLY A 112 6.72 -19.87 -25.56
CA GLY A 112 7.26 -20.31 -26.84
C GLY A 112 6.20 -21.05 -27.66
N ASP A 113 6.63 -22.13 -28.33
CA ASP A 113 5.75 -23.00 -29.13
C ASP A 113 4.71 -23.77 -28.30
N ALA A 114 4.96 -23.97 -26.99
CA ALA A 114 4.02 -24.66 -26.11
C ALA A 114 2.73 -23.84 -25.86
N GLY A 115 2.75 -22.55 -26.20
CA GLY A 115 1.61 -21.64 -26.17
C GLY A 115 0.89 -21.46 -27.51
N ASN A 116 1.28 -22.17 -28.57
CA ASN A 116 0.71 -21.92 -29.90
C ASN A 116 -0.75 -22.37 -29.99
N GLU A 117 -1.58 -21.52 -30.59
CA GLU A 117 -2.95 -21.86 -30.96
C GLU A 117 -2.97 -22.57 -32.32
N THR A 118 -3.73 -23.65 -32.44
CA THR A 118 -4.00 -24.27 -33.74
C THR A 118 -5.35 -23.80 -34.25
N LEU A 119 -5.32 -23.05 -35.35
CA LEU A 119 -6.53 -22.53 -35.99
C LEU A 119 -7.28 -23.65 -36.73
N ALA A 120 -8.56 -23.42 -37.04
CA ALA A 120 -9.40 -24.37 -37.77
C ALA A 120 -8.86 -24.78 -39.15
N ASN A 121 -7.97 -23.97 -39.75
CA ASN A 121 -7.30 -24.27 -41.02
C ASN A 121 -5.97 -25.05 -40.86
N GLY A 122 -5.65 -25.51 -39.64
CA GLY A 122 -4.45 -26.25 -39.31
C GLY A 122 -3.18 -25.39 -39.15
N LYS A 123 -3.26 -24.06 -39.30
CA LYS A 123 -2.13 -23.18 -39.03
C LYS A 123 -1.88 -23.05 -37.53
N SER A 124 -0.62 -23.10 -37.15
CA SER A 124 -0.15 -22.79 -35.79
C SER A 124 0.18 -21.30 -35.69
N VAL A 125 -0.33 -20.63 -34.66
CA VAL A 125 -0.09 -19.21 -34.40
C VAL A 125 0.47 -19.05 -32.99
N GLN A 126 1.63 -18.40 -32.91
CA GLN A 126 2.25 -18.03 -31.63
C GLN A 126 1.77 -16.65 -31.20
N ALA A 127 1.47 -16.50 -29.91
CA ALA A 127 1.20 -15.17 -29.36
C ALA A 127 2.44 -14.25 -29.49
N PRO A 128 2.27 -12.92 -29.61
CA PRO A 128 3.37 -11.96 -29.64
C PRO A 128 4.39 -12.12 -28.50
N LEU A 129 5.56 -11.48 -28.66
CA LEU A 129 6.65 -11.50 -27.67
C LEU A 129 7.08 -12.92 -27.26
N GLY A 130 7.11 -13.86 -28.21
CA GLY A 130 7.59 -15.22 -27.98
C GLY A 130 6.61 -16.12 -27.22
N GLY A 131 5.29 -15.87 -27.32
CA GLY A 131 4.28 -16.66 -26.60
C GLY A 131 3.88 -16.05 -25.26
N TYR A 132 3.85 -14.72 -25.16
CA TYR A 132 3.51 -14.00 -23.94
C TYR A 132 2.13 -14.40 -23.39
N GLN A 133 2.04 -14.48 -22.05
CA GLN A 133 0.81 -14.85 -21.34
C GLN A 133 0.10 -13.60 -20.84
N TYR A 134 -1.17 -13.43 -21.23
CA TYR A 134 -1.95 -12.25 -20.90
C TYR A 134 -2.67 -12.42 -19.56
N ILE A 135 -2.17 -11.74 -18.53
CA ILE A 135 -2.75 -11.73 -17.19
C ILE A 135 -3.30 -10.33 -16.91
N PRO A 136 -4.60 -10.18 -16.60
CA PRO A 136 -5.18 -8.87 -16.30
C PRO A 136 -4.66 -8.35 -14.96
N VAL A 137 -4.44 -7.03 -14.91
CA VAL A 137 -4.20 -6.31 -13.67
C VAL A 137 -5.41 -5.42 -13.41
N ASP A 138 -6.18 -5.78 -12.40
CA ASP A 138 -7.39 -5.07 -12.04
C ASP A 138 -7.08 -3.80 -11.24
N THR A 139 -8.00 -2.84 -11.28
CA THR A 139 -7.93 -1.67 -10.39
C THR A 139 -8.30 -2.08 -8.97
N VAL A 140 -7.59 -1.54 -7.97
CA VAL A 140 -8.00 -1.71 -6.56
C VAL A 140 -9.41 -1.10 -6.38
N SER A 141 -10.38 -1.91 -5.98
CA SER A 141 -11.81 -1.55 -5.93
C SER A 141 -12.21 -0.70 -4.71
N ASP A 142 -11.26 -0.43 -3.81
CA ASP A 142 -11.54 0.07 -2.47
C ASP A 142 -11.36 1.59 -2.34
N ALA A 143 -12.13 2.17 -1.42
CA ALA A 143 -12.32 3.61 -1.25
C ALA A 143 -11.05 4.41 -0.87
N ALA A 144 -9.95 3.74 -0.51
CA ALA A 144 -8.67 4.35 -0.15
C ALA A 144 -7.67 4.45 -1.32
N THR A 145 -8.10 4.16 -2.55
CA THR A 145 -7.17 4.13 -3.70
C THR A 145 -6.95 5.52 -4.30
N ILE A 146 -5.68 5.91 -4.43
CA ILE A 146 -5.24 7.15 -5.11
C ILE A 146 -5.01 6.85 -6.59
N GLU A 147 -5.75 7.47 -7.50
CA GLU A 147 -5.36 7.50 -8.91
C GLU A 147 -4.05 8.29 -9.09
N LYS A 148 -3.12 7.79 -9.91
CA LYS A 148 -1.80 8.42 -10.14
C LYS A 148 -0.97 8.63 -8.86
N ALA A 149 -1.04 7.68 -7.92
CA ALA A 149 -0.31 7.75 -6.65
C ALA A 149 1.16 8.13 -6.88
N GLU A 150 1.85 7.54 -7.85
CA GLU A 150 3.28 7.79 -8.04
C GLU A 150 3.62 9.14 -8.68
N SER A 151 2.65 9.87 -9.20
CA SER A 151 2.83 11.27 -9.61
C SER A 151 2.58 12.26 -8.49
N ASN A 152 2.16 11.81 -7.30
CA ASN A 152 1.96 12.64 -6.12
C ASN A 152 3.18 12.58 -5.18
N ALA A 153 3.52 13.71 -4.57
CA ALA A 153 4.47 13.78 -3.47
C ALA A 153 3.90 13.18 -2.17
N TRP A 154 2.58 13.15 -2.05
CA TRP A 154 1.87 12.57 -0.91
C TRP A 154 1.43 11.14 -1.21
N LEU A 155 2.03 10.17 -0.54
CA LEU A 155 1.91 8.74 -0.85
C LEU A 155 1.29 7.88 0.26
N GLN A 156 0.67 8.53 1.24
CA GLN A 156 0.19 7.85 2.45
C GLN A 156 -1.07 7.00 2.25
N GLY A 157 -1.61 6.93 1.02
CA GLY A 157 -2.79 6.12 0.72
C GLY A 157 -4.04 6.48 1.52
N ASN A 158 -4.09 7.70 2.07
CA ASN A 158 -5.17 8.18 2.94
C ASN A 158 -6.15 9.11 2.23
N THR A 159 -5.95 9.39 0.94
CA THR A 159 -6.86 10.22 0.15
C THR A 159 -8.26 9.62 0.15
N GLY A 160 -9.24 10.50 0.30
CA GLY A 160 -10.64 10.09 0.44
C GLY A 160 -11.04 9.83 1.87
N CYS A 161 -10.11 9.65 2.81
CA CYS A 161 -10.38 9.49 4.23
C CYS A 161 -10.09 10.78 5.01
N THR A 162 -11.10 11.65 5.17
CA THR A 162 -10.95 12.98 5.80
C THR A 162 -10.23 12.94 7.16
N ASN A 163 -10.63 12.03 8.05
CA ASN A 163 -10.00 11.93 9.38
C ASN A 163 -8.52 11.52 9.30
N ALA A 164 -8.15 10.64 8.38
CA ALA A 164 -6.77 10.23 8.18
C ALA A 164 -5.92 11.36 7.60
N GLU A 165 -6.47 12.13 6.64
CA GLU A 165 -5.80 13.31 6.10
C GLU A 165 -5.57 14.39 7.15
N VAL A 166 -6.59 14.68 7.98
CA VAL A 166 -6.48 15.64 9.08
C VAL A 166 -5.43 15.20 10.09
N SER A 167 -5.47 13.93 10.51
CA SER A 167 -4.47 13.37 11.43
C SER A 167 -3.07 13.45 10.82
N SER A 168 -2.88 13.03 9.57
CA SER A 168 -1.56 13.08 8.93
C SER A 168 -1.01 14.50 8.82
N LYS A 169 -1.85 15.48 8.41
CA LYS A 169 -1.47 16.91 8.35
C LYS A 169 -1.17 17.51 9.73
N SER A 170 -1.71 16.96 10.81
CA SER A 170 -1.46 17.46 12.16
C SER A 170 0.02 17.30 12.57
N TYR A 171 0.75 16.36 11.96
CA TYR A 171 2.19 16.17 12.20
C TYR A 171 3.00 17.45 11.95
N PHE A 172 2.65 18.24 10.92
CA PHE A 172 3.35 19.48 10.60
C PHE A 172 3.22 20.58 11.66
N ASN A 173 2.33 20.40 12.65
CA ASN A 173 2.15 21.31 13.79
C ASN A 173 2.60 20.66 15.11
N SER A 174 3.34 19.54 15.05
CA SER A 174 3.80 18.82 16.23
C SER A 174 5.18 19.29 16.69
N ALA A 175 5.44 19.18 17.99
CA ALA A 175 6.76 19.52 18.56
C ALA A 175 7.89 18.66 17.97
N ASP A 176 7.61 17.40 17.62
CA ASP A 176 8.60 16.50 17.00
C ASP A 176 8.98 16.95 15.58
N PHE A 177 8.01 17.44 14.81
CA PHE A 177 8.27 18.05 13.51
C PHE A 177 9.10 19.33 13.65
N ASP A 178 8.68 20.24 14.54
CA ASP A 178 9.38 21.52 14.76
C ASP A 178 10.83 21.30 15.20
N LYS A 179 11.05 20.37 16.13
CA LYS A 179 12.39 19.99 16.58
C LYS A 179 13.23 19.43 15.44
N THR A 180 12.74 18.43 14.71
CA THR A 180 13.49 17.81 13.62
C THR A 180 13.77 18.81 12.49
N SER A 181 12.82 19.69 12.21
CA SER A 181 12.96 20.76 11.21
C SER A 181 14.04 21.76 11.61
N ALA A 182 14.07 22.21 12.87
CA ALA A 182 15.11 23.10 13.37
C ALA A 182 16.49 22.43 13.33
N ASP A 183 16.59 21.19 13.84
CA ASP A 183 17.84 20.44 13.95
C ASP A 183 18.46 20.07 12.58
N SER A 184 17.64 19.94 11.54
CA SER A 184 18.08 19.58 10.19
C SER A 184 18.18 20.75 9.22
N LYS A 185 17.88 21.97 9.65
CA LYS A 185 17.84 23.15 8.78
C LYS A 185 19.17 23.36 8.05
N ASP A 186 20.27 23.46 8.77
CA ASP A 186 21.59 23.74 8.19
C ASP A 186 22.06 22.62 7.26
N PHE A 187 21.66 21.37 7.55
CA PHE A 187 21.93 20.22 6.69
C PHE A 187 21.23 20.35 5.33
N TYR A 188 19.96 20.74 5.28
CA TYR A 188 19.30 20.96 3.99
C TYR A 188 19.87 22.17 3.24
N GLN A 189 20.24 23.24 3.95
CA GLN A 189 20.84 24.42 3.33
C GLN A 189 22.22 24.11 2.73
N SER A 190 23.02 23.24 3.35
CA SER A 190 24.32 22.84 2.80
C SER A 190 24.21 22.04 1.51
N LEU A 191 23.04 21.45 1.21
CA LEU A 191 22.76 20.72 -0.03
C LEU A 191 22.32 21.61 -1.19
N MET A 192 22.13 22.93 -0.99
CA MET A 192 21.73 23.85 -2.04
C MET A 192 22.59 23.77 -3.31
N PRO A 193 23.92 23.64 -3.27
CA PRO A 193 24.75 23.47 -4.48
C PRO A 193 24.41 22.22 -5.30
N VAL A 194 23.71 21.24 -4.73
CA VAL A 194 23.25 19.99 -5.38
C VAL A 194 21.83 20.14 -5.94
N ILE A 195 20.95 20.86 -5.23
CA ILE A 195 19.50 20.83 -5.48
C ILE A 195 18.89 22.14 -5.99
N ASN A 196 19.68 23.22 -6.11
CA ASN A 196 19.21 24.57 -6.47
C ASN A 196 18.58 24.68 -7.87
N SER A 197 18.76 23.69 -8.75
CA SER A 197 18.05 23.61 -10.03
C SER A 197 16.55 23.36 -9.88
N THR A 198 16.13 22.85 -8.72
CA THR A 198 14.78 22.33 -8.48
C THR A 198 14.16 22.90 -7.22
N PHE A 199 14.95 23.12 -6.16
CA PHE A 199 14.47 23.62 -4.88
C PHE A 199 15.08 24.98 -4.58
N SER A 200 14.25 25.93 -4.16
CA SER A 200 14.72 27.18 -3.55
C SER A 200 15.25 26.93 -2.13
N SER A 201 16.00 27.88 -1.59
CA SER A 201 16.47 27.82 -0.18
C SER A 201 15.30 27.70 0.81
N ALA A 202 14.13 28.27 0.51
CA ALA A 202 12.94 28.14 1.34
C ALA A 202 12.31 26.73 1.28
N GLU A 203 12.52 26.00 0.19
CA GLU A 203 12.02 24.65 0.00
C GLU A 203 13.00 23.58 0.48
N ALA A 204 14.31 23.89 0.55
CA ALA A 204 15.34 23.03 1.11
C ALA A 204 15.23 22.93 2.65
N THR A 205 14.20 22.23 3.11
CA THR A 205 13.87 22.05 4.53
C THR A 205 13.30 20.67 4.80
N PHE A 206 13.21 20.30 6.07
CA PHE A 206 12.60 19.04 6.52
C PHE A 206 11.15 18.85 6.05
N LYS A 207 10.41 19.94 5.81
CA LYS A 207 9.05 19.87 5.26
C LYS A 207 8.99 19.18 3.89
N ASN A 208 10.10 19.21 3.15
CA ASN A 208 10.26 18.58 1.84
C ASN A 208 11.27 17.41 1.90
N ALA A 209 11.44 16.78 3.07
CA ALA A 209 12.46 15.76 3.29
C ALA A 209 12.40 14.64 2.24
N TYR A 210 11.20 14.11 1.97
CA TYR A 210 11.02 13.05 1.00
C TYR A 210 11.29 13.50 -0.45
N THR A 211 10.79 14.67 -0.86
CA THR A 211 10.98 15.13 -2.25
C THR A 211 12.43 15.51 -2.54
N VAL A 212 13.15 16.08 -1.57
CA VAL A 212 14.60 16.34 -1.68
C VAL A 212 15.38 15.02 -1.73
N PHE A 213 15.06 14.06 -0.84
CA PHE A 213 15.68 12.73 -0.88
C PHE A 213 15.42 12.03 -2.21
N ASP A 214 14.18 12.02 -2.70
CA ASP A 214 13.80 11.38 -3.97
C ASP A 214 14.59 11.96 -5.15
N TYR A 215 14.66 13.29 -5.24
CA TYR A 215 15.38 13.98 -6.29
C TYR A 215 16.87 13.57 -6.31
N ILE A 216 17.53 13.61 -5.15
CA ILE A 216 18.95 13.25 -5.05
C ILE A 216 19.15 11.75 -5.28
N ASN A 217 18.29 10.90 -4.74
CA ASN A 217 18.38 9.44 -4.89
C ASN A 217 18.27 9.04 -6.37
N VAL A 218 17.25 9.52 -7.08
CA VAL A 218 17.09 9.26 -8.52
C VAL A 218 18.27 9.83 -9.31
N ALA A 219 18.72 11.05 -9.01
CA ALA A 219 19.90 11.62 -9.67
C ALA A 219 21.15 10.76 -9.43
N SER A 220 21.33 10.19 -8.24
CA SER A 220 22.47 9.32 -7.91
C SER A 220 22.46 7.98 -8.63
N ILE A 221 21.29 7.51 -9.05
CA ILE A 221 21.13 6.27 -9.81
C ILE A 221 21.37 6.53 -11.30
N HIS A 222 20.82 7.62 -11.85
CA HIS A 222 20.70 7.81 -13.30
C HIS A 222 21.64 8.84 -13.92
N ASN A 223 22.14 9.81 -13.15
CA ASN A 223 22.95 10.88 -13.73
C ASN A 223 24.44 10.51 -13.73
N GLN A 224 25.09 10.73 -14.87
CA GLN A 224 26.55 10.60 -14.97
C GLN A 224 27.29 11.60 -14.09
N THR A 225 26.72 12.80 -13.89
CA THR A 225 27.30 13.86 -13.08
C THR A 225 26.21 14.56 -12.27
N ILE A 226 26.53 14.96 -11.04
CA ILE A 226 25.67 15.77 -10.18
C ILE A 226 26.46 17.03 -9.77
N PRO A 227 25.87 18.24 -9.89
CA PRO A 227 26.49 19.45 -9.36
C PRO A 227 26.85 19.28 -7.88
N SER A 228 28.10 19.57 -7.52
CA SER A 228 28.62 19.33 -6.15
C SER A 228 28.37 17.90 -5.66
N GLY A 229 28.50 16.91 -6.56
CA GLY A 229 28.17 15.51 -6.31
C GLY A 229 29.01 14.85 -5.20
N ASP A 230 30.14 15.45 -4.82
CA ASP A 230 30.94 15.06 -3.66
C ASP A 230 30.16 15.18 -2.33
N LEU A 231 29.12 16.03 -2.28
CA LEU A 231 28.22 16.16 -1.13
C LEU A 231 27.17 15.04 -1.04
N VAL A 232 26.85 14.37 -2.15
CA VAL A 232 25.71 13.43 -2.23
C VAL A 232 25.94 12.17 -1.41
N LYS A 233 27.07 11.47 -1.64
CA LYS A 233 27.35 10.19 -1.00
C LYS A 233 27.43 10.29 0.54
N PRO A 234 28.12 11.29 1.13
CA PRO A 234 28.12 11.49 2.58
C PRO A 234 26.74 11.87 3.15
N ALA A 235 25.91 12.59 2.37
CA ALA A 235 24.60 13.05 2.81
C ALA A 235 23.51 11.97 2.77
N MET A 236 23.65 10.92 1.94
CA MET A 236 22.61 9.91 1.71
C MET A 236 22.04 9.26 2.97
N PRO A 237 22.87 8.74 3.91
CA PRO A 237 22.32 8.14 5.12
C PRO A 237 21.45 9.10 5.92
N ARG A 238 21.83 10.38 6.00
CA ARG A 238 21.07 11.40 6.72
C ARG A 238 19.80 11.83 5.96
N LEU A 239 19.86 11.94 4.63
CA LEU A 239 18.70 12.23 3.79
C LEU A 239 17.66 11.12 3.87
N LEU A 240 18.07 9.86 3.74
CA LEU A 240 17.17 8.71 3.88
C LEU A 240 16.56 8.65 5.28
N SER A 241 17.37 8.89 6.33
CA SER A 241 16.87 8.92 7.71
C SER A 241 15.82 10.01 7.92
N LEU A 242 16.08 11.24 7.46
CA LEU A 242 15.12 12.35 7.60
C LEU A 242 13.86 12.12 6.75
N ALA A 243 14.00 11.62 5.52
CA ALA A 243 12.86 11.26 4.70
C ALA A 243 12.03 10.15 5.36
N SER A 244 12.67 9.16 5.97
CA SER A 244 11.98 8.08 6.67
C SER A 244 11.22 8.57 7.91
N ILE A 245 11.84 9.46 8.71
CA ILE A 245 11.16 10.09 9.86
C ILE A 245 9.94 10.89 9.37
N HIS A 246 10.11 11.68 8.31
CA HIS A 246 9.03 12.48 7.72
C HIS A 246 7.87 11.59 7.27
N GLU A 247 8.15 10.60 6.41
CA GLU A 247 7.13 9.73 5.83
C GLU A 247 6.47 8.82 6.87
N TRP A 248 7.22 8.30 7.85
CA TRP A 248 6.66 7.47 8.92
C TRP A 248 5.60 8.22 9.73
N ASN A 249 5.90 9.46 10.12
CA ASN A 249 4.97 10.26 10.92
C ASN A 249 3.77 10.75 10.10
N LEU A 250 3.87 10.81 8.77
CA LEU A 250 2.72 11.04 7.91
C LEU A 250 1.86 9.78 7.74
N ALA A 251 2.48 8.59 7.73
CA ALA A 251 1.83 7.30 7.55
C ALA A 251 1.13 6.79 8.82
N TYR A 252 1.75 6.98 9.98
CA TYR A 252 1.37 6.28 11.21
C TYR A 252 1.55 7.15 12.44
N ASN A 253 0.61 7.01 13.37
CA ASN A 253 0.70 7.53 14.73
C ASN A 253 -0.09 6.57 15.64
N SER A 254 0.59 6.00 16.64
CA SER A 254 -0.02 5.05 17.57
C SER A 254 -1.19 5.65 18.37
N SER A 255 -1.18 6.96 18.61
CA SER A 255 -2.25 7.69 19.31
C SER A 255 -3.41 8.09 18.39
N GLU A 256 -3.22 8.02 17.07
CA GLU A 256 -4.24 8.31 16.06
C GLU A 256 -4.22 7.24 14.94
N PRO A 257 -4.63 5.99 15.22
CA PRO A 257 -4.51 4.88 14.27
C PRO A 257 -5.17 5.11 12.91
N VAL A 258 -6.18 5.98 12.84
CA VAL A 258 -6.83 6.41 11.60
C VAL A 258 -5.84 6.97 10.57
N ARG A 259 -4.70 7.52 11.01
CA ARG A 259 -3.63 7.99 10.12
C ARG A 259 -3.15 6.90 9.17
N ALA A 260 -3.09 5.66 9.66
CA ALA A 260 -2.63 4.47 8.96
C ALA A 260 -3.75 3.73 8.21
N ILE A 261 -4.78 4.45 7.75
CA ILE A 261 -5.94 3.88 7.05
C ILE A 261 -5.56 2.97 5.87
N ALA A 262 -4.49 3.29 5.14
CA ALA A 262 -4.01 2.47 4.03
C ALA A 262 -3.58 1.08 4.49
N GLY A 263 -2.88 1.00 5.63
CA GLY A 263 -2.49 -0.27 6.26
C GLY A 263 -3.70 -1.04 6.81
N SER A 264 -4.70 -0.35 7.37
CA SER A 264 -5.96 -0.95 7.82
C SER A 264 -6.77 -1.59 6.69
N VAL A 265 -6.86 -0.92 5.54
CA VAL A 265 -7.54 -1.46 4.35
C VAL A 265 -6.79 -2.66 3.79
N LEU A 266 -5.47 -2.55 3.64
CA LEU A 266 -4.64 -3.67 3.20
C LEU A 266 -4.78 -4.88 4.13
N ALA A 267 -4.83 -4.68 5.44
CA ALA A 267 -5.04 -5.75 6.40
C ALA A 267 -6.39 -6.45 6.22
N GLY A 268 -7.45 -5.71 5.89
CA GLY A 268 -8.75 -6.27 5.54
C GLY A 268 -8.70 -7.12 4.26
N GLN A 269 -7.99 -6.65 3.23
CA GLN A 269 -7.80 -7.36 1.96
C GLN A 269 -7.01 -8.67 2.15
N VAL A 270 -5.89 -8.62 2.88
CA VAL A 270 -5.09 -9.80 3.25
C VAL A 270 -5.95 -10.82 4.01
N LEU A 271 -6.70 -10.36 5.01
CA LEU A 271 -7.60 -11.24 5.77
C LEU A 271 -8.67 -11.87 4.88
N GLY A 272 -9.31 -11.09 4.01
CA GLY A 272 -10.35 -11.60 3.12
C GLY A 272 -9.83 -12.67 2.16
N ALA A 273 -8.65 -12.45 1.57
CA ALA A 273 -8.02 -13.41 0.67
C ALA A 273 -7.63 -14.71 1.38
N LEU A 274 -6.95 -14.62 2.52
CA LEU A 274 -6.49 -15.81 3.26
C LEU A 274 -7.66 -16.55 3.94
N ASP A 275 -8.69 -15.84 4.40
CA ASP A 275 -9.88 -16.47 5.00
C ASP A 275 -10.71 -17.25 3.97
N ALA A 276 -10.79 -16.75 2.73
CA ALA A 276 -11.41 -17.48 1.63
C ALA A 276 -10.71 -18.83 1.39
N LEU A 277 -9.37 -18.84 1.41
CA LEU A 277 -8.55 -20.06 1.29
C LEU A 277 -8.70 -20.98 2.51
N ALA A 278 -8.62 -20.42 3.73
CA ALA A 278 -8.77 -21.18 4.97
C ALA A 278 -10.14 -21.88 5.09
N LYS A 279 -11.20 -21.29 4.52
CA LYS A 279 -12.55 -21.89 4.44
C LYS A 279 -12.71 -22.92 3.31
N GLY A 280 -11.72 -23.08 2.44
CA GLY A 280 -11.83 -23.89 1.23
C GLY A 280 -12.86 -23.36 0.24
N THR A 281 -12.96 -22.02 0.11
CA THR A 281 -13.92 -21.39 -0.79
C THR A 281 -13.57 -21.73 -2.24
N LYS A 282 -14.53 -22.31 -2.97
CA LYS A 282 -14.32 -22.71 -4.36
C LYS A 282 -13.98 -21.49 -5.22
N GLY A 283 -12.85 -21.56 -5.93
CA GLY A 283 -12.39 -20.51 -6.83
C GLY A 283 -11.70 -19.32 -6.14
N ALA A 284 -11.36 -19.43 -4.85
CA ALA A 284 -10.50 -18.45 -4.20
C ALA A 284 -9.10 -18.44 -4.86
N PRO A 285 -8.58 -17.27 -5.28
CA PRO A 285 -7.23 -17.16 -5.82
C PRO A 285 -6.18 -17.59 -4.80
N THR A 286 -5.26 -18.45 -5.21
CA THR A 286 -4.19 -18.97 -4.36
C THR A 286 -2.93 -18.11 -4.44
N PHE A 287 -2.80 -17.29 -5.48
CA PHE A 287 -1.77 -16.26 -5.58
C PHE A 287 -2.40 -14.87 -5.73
N ASN A 288 -2.19 -14.01 -4.74
CA ASN A 288 -2.65 -12.63 -4.77
C ASN A 288 -1.44 -11.70 -4.80
N ALA A 289 -1.44 -10.71 -5.70
CA ALA A 289 -0.44 -9.65 -5.70
C ALA A 289 -1.11 -8.28 -5.85
N GLN A 290 -0.73 -7.34 -5.00
CA GLN A 290 -1.22 -5.97 -5.03
C GLN A 290 -0.05 -5.01 -5.05
N PHE A 291 -0.06 -4.08 -6.00
CA PHE A 291 0.96 -3.05 -6.10
C PHE A 291 0.51 -1.77 -5.41
N GLY A 292 1.39 -1.14 -4.64
CA GLY A 292 1.10 0.12 -3.98
C GLY A 292 2.35 0.89 -3.52
N ALA A 293 2.11 2.05 -2.90
CA ALA A 293 3.17 2.95 -2.47
C ALA A 293 3.80 2.52 -1.13
N TYR A 294 5.01 3.00 -0.85
CA TYR A 294 5.73 2.70 0.40
C TYR A 294 4.96 3.19 1.66
N GLY A 295 4.09 4.20 1.54
CA GLY A 295 3.30 4.70 2.67
C GLY A 295 2.39 3.63 3.26
N THR A 296 1.87 2.73 2.41
CA THR A 296 1.07 1.58 2.87
C THR A 296 1.91 0.57 3.65
N PHE A 297 3.17 0.35 3.27
CA PHE A 297 4.10 -0.47 4.06
C PHE A 297 4.28 0.13 5.44
N MET A 298 4.63 1.42 5.54
CA MET A 298 4.82 2.10 6.82
C MET A 298 3.56 2.07 7.70
N ALA A 299 2.39 2.33 7.11
CA ALA A 299 1.11 2.24 7.80
C ALA A 299 0.87 0.84 8.36
N PHE A 300 1.07 -0.21 7.55
CA PHE A 300 0.94 -1.59 8.00
C PHE A 300 1.98 -1.96 9.07
N PHE A 301 3.25 -1.57 8.89
CA PHE A 301 4.34 -1.84 9.83
C PHE A 301 4.09 -1.22 11.20
N GLY A 302 3.56 0.00 11.24
CA GLY A 302 3.15 0.66 12.47
C GLY A 302 2.01 -0.09 13.18
N LEU A 303 0.95 -0.43 12.45
CA LEU A 303 -0.22 -1.15 12.98
C LEU A 303 0.13 -2.58 13.45
N ALA A 304 1.00 -3.27 12.72
CA ALA A 304 1.50 -4.60 13.04
C ALA A 304 2.66 -4.58 14.04
N GLN A 305 3.10 -3.40 14.51
CA GLN A 305 4.17 -3.21 15.48
C GLN A 305 5.51 -3.87 15.09
N LEU A 306 5.84 -3.88 13.80
CA LEU A 306 7.10 -4.43 13.29
C LEU A 306 8.36 -3.70 13.77
N PRO A 307 8.33 -2.40 14.12
CA PRO A 307 9.47 -1.75 14.76
C PRO A 307 9.94 -2.39 16.07
N ALA A 308 9.10 -3.20 16.74
CA ALA A 308 9.51 -3.99 17.90
C ALA A 308 10.48 -5.14 17.54
N ALA A 309 10.44 -5.61 16.29
CA ALA A 309 11.32 -6.67 15.78
C ALA A 309 12.64 -6.11 15.21
N SER A 310 12.59 -4.97 14.51
CA SER A 310 13.76 -4.26 14.00
C SER A 310 13.47 -2.78 13.79
N SER A 311 14.43 -1.90 14.09
CA SER A 311 14.33 -0.47 13.78
C SER A 311 14.29 -0.18 12.28
N ASP A 312 14.69 -1.13 11.44
CA ASP A 312 14.71 -0.94 9.98
C ASP A 312 13.30 -0.75 9.41
N PHE A 313 12.26 -1.20 10.11
CA PHE A 313 10.86 -1.00 9.72
C PHE A 313 10.38 0.46 9.80
N TYR A 314 11.17 1.37 10.38
CA TYR A 314 10.92 2.82 10.28
C TYR A 314 11.33 3.40 8.92
N GLY A 315 12.17 2.68 8.16
CA GLY A 315 12.73 3.15 6.90
C GLY A 315 11.71 3.17 5.77
N ILE A 316 11.89 4.09 4.83
CA ILE A 316 11.30 3.95 3.49
C ILE A 316 11.91 2.69 2.87
N CYS A 317 11.07 1.71 2.54
CA CYS A 317 11.54 0.50 1.88
C CYS A 317 12.14 0.82 0.52
N ASP A 318 13.05 -0.01 0.01
CA ASP A 318 13.74 0.18 -1.27
C ASP A 318 12.80 -0.09 -2.46
N TYR A 319 13.23 0.26 -3.68
CA TYR A 319 12.46 -0.06 -4.88
C TYR A 319 12.30 -1.57 -5.04
N ALA A 320 11.15 -2.00 -5.59
CA ALA A 320 10.76 -3.40 -5.74
C ALA A 320 10.68 -4.21 -4.42
N SER A 321 10.63 -3.55 -3.25
CA SER A 321 10.33 -4.21 -1.98
C SER A 321 8.96 -4.89 -1.98
N SER A 322 8.84 -5.99 -1.26
CA SER A 322 7.58 -6.72 -1.10
C SER A 322 7.41 -7.23 0.32
N MET A 323 6.16 -7.33 0.77
CA MET A 323 5.79 -8.11 1.94
C MET A 323 4.79 -9.18 1.57
N ALA A 324 4.96 -10.38 2.12
CA ALA A 324 4.17 -11.55 1.76
C ALA A 324 3.59 -12.24 3.00
N PHE A 325 2.37 -12.72 2.86
CA PHE A 325 1.66 -13.51 3.86
C PHE A 325 1.39 -14.90 3.27
N GLU A 326 2.03 -15.92 3.82
CA GLU A 326 1.82 -17.32 3.42
C GLU A 326 0.80 -17.96 4.36
N LEU A 327 -0.23 -18.62 3.82
CA LEU A 327 -1.08 -19.54 4.58
C LEU A 327 -0.51 -20.95 4.43
N VAL A 328 -0.12 -21.57 5.55
CA VAL A 328 0.61 -22.85 5.57
C VAL A 328 -0.08 -23.89 6.45
N THR A 329 0.21 -25.16 6.22
CA THR A 329 -0.27 -26.27 7.05
C THR A 329 0.70 -27.45 7.05
N ASN A 330 0.71 -28.20 8.15
CA ASN A 330 1.39 -29.50 8.27
C ASN A 330 0.39 -30.67 8.24
N ALA A 331 -0.91 -30.38 8.09
CA ALA A 331 -1.94 -31.40 8.04
C ALA A 331 -2.22 -31.86 6.60
N THR A 332 -2.81 -33.03 6.48
CA THR A 332 -3.43 -33.48 5.24
C THR A 332 -4.86 -32.95 5.16
N ALA A 333 -5.30 -32.56 3.96
CA ALA A 333 -6.69 -32.17 3.77
C ALA A 333 -7.63 -33.35 4.10
N GLY A 334 -8.82 -33.04 4.62
CA GLY A 334 -9.89 -33.99 4.82
C GLY A 334 -10.41 -34.56 3.50
N SER A 335 -11.30 -35.54 3.59
CA SER A 335 -11.91 -36.20 2.41
C SER A 335 -12.71 -35.25 1.50
N ASP A 336 -13.10 -34.09 2.01
CA ASP A 336 -13.79 -33.02 1.28
C ASP A 336 -12.81 -32.00 0.65
N GLY A 337 -11.50 -32.23 0.78
CA GLY A 337 -10.44 -31.36 0.29
C GLY A 337 -10.19 -30.13 1.17
N LYS A 338 -10.76 -30.07 2.39
CA LYS A 338 -10.61 -28.93 3.30
C LYS A 338 -9.66 -29.22 4.45
N TYR A 339 -9.02 -28.17 4.94
CA TYR A 339 -8.19 -28.22 6.14
C TYR A 339 -9.00 -27.77 7.36
N ASN A 340 -8.72 -28.34 8.52
CA ASN A 340 -9.24 -27.80 9.76
C ASN A 340 -8.54 -26.45 10.03
N PRO A 341 -9.27 -25.35 10.29
CA PRO A 341 -8.66 -24.06 10.60
C PRO A 341 -7.64 -24.07 11.75
N ASP A 342 -7.73 -25.03 12.67
CA ASP A 342 -6.77 -25.19 13.79
C ASP A 342 -5.41 -25.74 13.32
N ASP A 343 -5.36 -26.38 12.16
CA ASP A 343 -4.14 -26.91 11.54
C ASP A 343 -3.48 -25.90 10.58
N LEU A 344 -4.03 -24.68 10.50
CA LEU A 344 -3.55 -23.62 9.62
C LEU A 344 -2.70 -22.61 10.40
N SER A 345 -1.66 -22.12 9.74
CA SER A 345 -0.77 -21.08 10.27
C SER A 345 -0.46 -20.04 9.20
N VAL A 346 0.02 -18.86 9.63
CA VAL A 346 0.44 -17.78 8.76
C VAL A 346 1.87 -17.38 9.06
N ARG A 347 2.62 -17.11 8.00
CA ARG A 347 3.96 -16.52 8.07
C ARG A 347 3.97 -15.19 7.36
N PHE A 348 4.77 -14.27 7.89
CA PHE A 348 4.98 -12.96 7.30
C PHE A 348 6.42 -12.81 6.86
N PHE A 349 6.62 -12.37 5.63
CA PHE A 349 7.91 -12.12 5.05
C PHE A 349 8.00 -10.67 4.57
N PHE A 350 9.22 -10.12 4.61
CA PHE A 350 9.54 -8.84 4.01
C PHE A 350 10.86 -8.94 3.26
N ALA A 351 10.82 -8.56 1.99
CA ALA A 351 12.00 -8.27 1.17
C ALA A 351 12.12 -6.75 1.02
N ASN A 352 13.23 -6.20 1.52
CA ASN A 352 13.59 -4.82 1.27
C ASN A 352 14.47 -4.76 0.01
N GLY A 353 13.91 -4.24 -1.08
CA GLY A 353 14.48 -4.36 -2.43
C GLY A 353 13.87 -5.51 -3.22
N THR A 354 14.39 -5.74 -4.44
CA THR A 354 14.05 -6.90 -5.26
C THR A 354 14.14 -8.20 -4.45
N ALA A 355 13.10 -9.02 -4.56
CA ALA A 355 13.04 -10.27 -3.83
C ALA A 355 14.10 -11.26 -4.34
N THR A 356 14.87 -11.79 -3.40
CA THR A 356 15.88 -12.83 -3.57
C THR A 356 15.91 -13.65 -2.27
N ASP A 357 16.52 -14.84 -2.29
CA ASP A 357 16.67 -15.68 -1.09
C ASP A 357 17.26 -14.92 0.11
N SER A 358 18.20 -14.00 -0.13
CA SER A 358 18.87 -13.25 0.93
C SER A 358 18.06 -12.07 1.47
N SER A 359 17.17 -11.49 0.65
CA SER A 359 16.35 -10.33 1.01
C SER A 359 14.99 -10.74 1.57
N PHE A 360 14.42 -11.87 1.15
CA PHE A 360 13.10 -12.36 1.58
C PHE A 360 13.17 -13.07 2.94
N LYS A 361 12.98 -12.29 4.02
CA LYS A 361 13.15 -12.78 5.40
C LYS A 361 11.81 -12.89 6.12
N GLN A 362 11.67 -13.92 6.94
CA GLN A 362 10.50 -14.10 7.80
C GLN A 362 10.62 -13.21 9.05
N TRP A 363 9.52 -12.57 9.45
CA TRP A 363 9.47 -11.66 10.60
C TRP A 363 8.27 -11.94 11.51
N PRO A 364 8.39 -11.71 12.83
CA PRO A 364 7.25 -11.85 13.74
C PRO A 364 6.31 -10.65 13.60
N LEU A 365 5.01 -10.91 13.67
CA LEU A 365 3.97 -9.86 13.67
C LEU A 365 3.54 -9.51 15.09
N PHE A 366 2.95 -8.32 15.25
CA PHE A 366 2.23 -7.87 16.45
C PHE A 366 3.09 -7.77 17.71
N ALA A 367 4.36 -7.40 17.55
CA ALA A 367 5.37 -7.32 18.63
C ALA A 367 5.56 -8.63 19.41
N GLN A 368 5.32 -9.77 18.75
CA GLN A 368 5.57 -11.10 19.30
C GLN A 368 6.97 -11.59 18.92
N LYS A 369 7.34 -12.78 19.42
CA LYS A 369 8.60 -13.46 19.07
C LYS A 369 8.42 -14.51 17.98
N GLU A 370 7.24 -15.14 17.94
CA GLU A 370 6.94 -16.21 16.99
C GLU A 370 6.78 -15.65 15.58
N THR A 371 7.45 -16.29 14.62
CA THR A 371 7.41 -15.92 13.20
C THR A 371 6.33 -16.67 12.43
N THR A 372 5.76 -17.72 13.03
CA THR A 372 4.65 -18.52 12.49
C THR A 372 3.50 -18.44 13.50
N LEU A 373 2.38 -17.87 13.09
CA LEU A 373 1.20 -17.68 13.95
C LEU A 373 0.12 -18.69 13.57
N SER A 374 -0.62 -19.22 14.54
CA SER A 374 -1.85 -19.96 14.22
C SER A 374 -2.81 -19.06 13.45
N TRP A 375 -3.65 -19.64 12.60
CA TRP A 375 -4.64 -18.89 11.84
C TRP A 375 -5.57 -18.06 12.75
N SER A 376 -5.92 -18.59 13.93
CA SER A 376 -6.69 -17.85 14.95
C SER A 376 -5.93 -16.63 15.48
N ALA A 377 -4.66 -16.79 15.90
CA ALA A 377 -3.86 -15.69 16.43
C ALA A 377 -3.58 -14.61 15.37
N PHE A 378 -3.35 -15.01 14.11
CA PHE A 378 -3.20 -14.08 12.99
C PHE A 378 -4.46 -13.25 12.78
N LYS A 379 -5.64 -13.89 12.71
CA LYS A 379 -6.92 -13.20 12.60
C LYS A 379 -7.15 -12.22 13.75
N ASP A 380 -6.92 -12.65 14.99
CA ASP A 380 -7.09 -11.80 16.16
C ASP A 380 -6.15 -10.58 16.15
N GLY A 381 -4.92 -10.76 15.66
CA GLY A 381 -3.96 -9.67 15.49
C GLY A 381 -4.40 -8.66 14.43
N MET A 382 -4.77 -9.14 13.25
CA MET A 382 -5.19 -8.30 12.12
C MET A 382 -6.52 -7.58 12.39
N ASN A 383 -7.50 -8.26 13.01
CA ASN A 383 -8.83 -7.70 13.31
C ASN A 383 -8.79 -6.52 14.31
N LYS A 384 -7.66 -6.29 15.01
CA LYS A 384 -7.49 -5.10 15.85
C LYS A 384 -7.47 -3.80 15.05
N PHE A 385 -7.13 -3.84 13.77
CA PHE A 385 -6.97 -2.65 12.94
C PHE A 385 -7.48 -2.79 11.51
N ALA A 386 -7.85 -4.00 11.07
CA ALA A 386 -8.37 -4.23 9.72
C ALA A 386 -9.71 -3.52 9.49
N ILE A 387 -9.87 -2.94 8.30
CA ILE A 387 -11.15 -2.45 7.79
C ILE A 387 -11.60 -3.41 6.70
N GLN A 388 -12.72 -4.09 6.95
CA GLN A 388 -13.21 -5.18 6.09
C GLN A 388 -14.47 -4.80 5.32
N ASP A 389 -15.10 -3.66 5.63
CA ASP A 389 -16.34 -3.24 5.01
C ASP A 389 -16.45 -1.71 4.90
N ASN A 390 -17.34 -1.28 4.02
CA ASN A 390 -17.59 0.13 3.74
C ASN A 390 -18.13 0.88 4.96
N ALA A 391 -18.94 0.23 5.82
CA ALA A 391 -19.54 0.92 6.95
C ALA A 391 -18.49 1.30 8.00
N HIS A 392 -17.59 0.36 8.31
CA HIS A 392 -16.44 0.61 9.16
C HIS A 392 -15.53 1.69 8.54
N TRP A 393 -15.25 1.62 7.23
CA TRP A 393 -14.50 2.66 6.54
C TRP A 393 -15.15 4.05 6.72
N CYS A 394 -16.46 4.17 6.47
CA CYS A 394 -17.16 5.45 6.52
C CYS A 394 -17.14 6.07 7.91
N ASN A 395 -17.36 5.24 8.93
CA ASN A 395 -17.30 5.65 10.33
C ASN A 395 -15.90 6.11 10.72
N THR A 396 -14.88 5.34 10.36
CA THR A 396 -13.47 5.66 10.66
C THR A 396 -13.02 6.93 9.95
N CYS A 397 -13.41 7.11 8.68
CA CYS A 397 -12.98 8.23 7.86
C CYS A 397 -13.80 9.50 8.02
N GLY A 398 -14.96 9.43 8.70
CA GLY A 398 -15.83 10.59 8.93
C GLY A 398 -16.49 11.12 7.65
N SER A 399 -16.66 10.26 6.64
CA SER A 399 -17.27 10.63 5.37
C SER A 399 -18.77 10.37 5.39
N THR A 400 -19.56 11.34 4.91
CA THR A 400 -21.03 11.26 4.85
C THR A 400 -21.57 11.29 3.42
N SER A 401 -20.69 11.31 2.42
CA SER A 401 -21.03 11.44 1.00
C SER A 401 -20.75 10.16 0.20
N GLY A 402 -21.23 10.09 -1.04
CA GLY A 402 -20.98 8.96 -1.95
C GLY A 402 -21.45 7.61 -1.39
N LYS A 403 -20.55 6.62 -1.37
CA LYS A 403 -20.82 5.27 -0.82
C LYS A 403 -21.15 5.29 0.69
N CYS A 404 -20.84 6.37 1.40
CA CYS A 404 -21.16 6.55 2.81
C CYS A 404 -22.52 7.22 3.08
N ALA A 405 -23.21 7.70 2.05
CA ALA A 405 -24.50 8.37 2.21
C ALA A 405 -25.59 7.44 2.79
N ALA A 406 -25.51 6.13 2.50
CA ALA A 406 -26.44 5.13 3.04
C ALA A 406 -26.29 4.92 4.56
N ASN A 407 -25.14 5.29 5.15
CA ASN A 407 -24.94 5.28 6.61
C ASN A 407 -25.37 6.59 7.28
N GLY A 408 -25.73 7.62 6.50
CA GLY A 408 -26.20 8.91 7.01
C GLY A 408 -27.66 8.92 7.46
N THR A 409 -28.43 7.86 7.20
CA THR A 409 -29.82 7.75 7.66
C THR A 409 -29.91 7.01 9.00
N SER A 410 -29.22 7.54 10.02
CA SER A 410 -29.65 7.28 11.41
C SER A 410 -30.76 8.29 11.72
N SER A 411 -31.96 7.75 11.83
CA SER A 411 -33.22 8.38 12.20
C SER A 411 -33.11 9.54 13.21
N ASP A 412 -33.32 10.77 12.73
CA ASP A 412 -33.85 11.89 13.53
C ASP A 412 -35.32 11.58 13.89
N GLY A 413 -35.50 10.63 14.81
CA GLY A 413 -36.74 10.40 15.52
C GLY A 413 -36.67 11.13 16.85
N GLY A 414 -37.08 12.39 16.86
CA GLY A 414 -37.12 13.21 18.07
C GLY A 414 -37.91 12.54 19.19
N SER A 415 -37.28 12.36 20.34
CA SER A 415 -37.94 12.23 21.64
C SER A 415 -37.03 12.87 22.67
N ALA A 416 -37.42 14.07 23.08
CA ALA A 416 -36.78 14.82 24.13
C ALA A 416 -36.99 14.11 25.47
N SER A 417 -35.91 13.59 26.06
CA SER A 417 -35.83 13.32 27.49
C SER A 417 -34.73 14.17 28.11
N THR A 418 -35.18 15.17 28.86
CA THR A 418 -34.39 16.05 29.72
C THR A 418 -33.64 15.26 30.78
N HIS A 419 -32.30 15.30 30.76
CA HIS A 419 -31.47 15.19 31.97
C HIS A 419 -30.26 16.12 31.91
N SER A 420 -30.01 16.74 33.06
CA SER A 420 -29.17 17.91 33.28
C SER A 420 -27.77 17.56 33.79
N SER A 421 -26.84 18.48 33.48
CA SER A 421 -25.56 18.80 34.16
C SER A 421 -24.29 18.02 33.78
N GLY A 422 -23.24 18.76 33.36
CA GLY A 422 -21.83 18.35 33.53
C GLY A 422 -20.92 18.40 32.29
N SER A 423 -20.14 19.48 32.16
CA SER A 423 -18.95 19.74 31.30
C SER A 423 -19.04 19.47 29.78
N GLY A 424 -19.15 20.56 29.03
CA GLY A 424 -19.14 20.58 27.57
C GLY A 424 -17.76 20.30 26.98
N GLY A 425 -17.64 19.14 26.33
CA GLY A 425 -16.71 18.92 25.23
C GLY A 425 -17.53 18.80 23.95
N VAL A 426 -17.32 19.70 23.00
CA VAL A 426 -17.87 19.55 21.64
C VAL A 426 -17.24 18.31 21.03
N SER A 427 -18.03 17.33 20.60
CA SER A 427 -17.50 16.10 20.00
C SER A 427 -16.68 16.43 18.75
N ARG A 428 -15.58 15.70 18.54
CA ARG A 428 -14.62 15.93 17.44
C ARG A 428 -15.26 16.10 16.04
N PRO A 429 -16.35 15.39 15.67
CA PRO A 429 -17.06 15.64 14.41
C PRO A 429 -17.72 17.03 14.35
N VAL A 430 -18.29 17.49 15.47
CA VAL A 430 -18.93 18.81 15.58
C VAL A 430 -17.89 19.93 15.55
N ALA A 431 -16.69 19.71 16.12
CA ALA A 431 -15.57 20.63 16.03
C ALA A 431 -15.07 20.83 14.58
N GLY A 432 -15.08 19.78 13.76
CA GLY A 432 -14.74 19.87 12.34
C GLY A 432 -15.75 20.69 11.52
N VAL A 433 -17.05 20.53 11.80
CA VAL A 433 -18.12 21.31 11.18
C VAL A 433 -18.05 22.78 11.61
N ILE A 434 -17.80 23.06 12.89
CA ILE A 434 -17.62 24.42 13.40
C ILE A 434 -16.39 25.08 12.75
N GLY A 435 -15.28 24.36 12.63
CA GLY A 435 -14.09 24.85 11.92
C GLY A 435 -14.38 25.23 10.46
N ALA A 436 -15.08 24.36 9.72
CA ALA A 436 -15.44 24.64 8.32
C ALA A 436 -16.38 25.85 8.18
N LEU A 437 -17.38 25.99 9.07
CA LEU A 437 -18.33 27.11 9.06
C LEU A 437 -17.66 28.44 9.44
N VAL A 438 -16.76 28.43 10.43
CA VAL A 438 -16.00 29.62 10.81
C VAL A 438 -15.07 30.06 9.69
N THR A 439 -14.39 29.11 9.03
CA THR A 439 -13.51 29.44 7.89
C THR A 439 -14.31 30.01 6.72
N LEU A 440 -15.49 29.46 6.42
CA LEU A 440 -16.40 29.99 5.40
C LEU A 440 -16.87 31.41 5.76
N ALA A 441 -17.25 31.65 7.01
CA ALA A 441 -17.68 32.97 7.48
C ALA A 441 -16.55 34.01 7.38
N VAL A 442 -15.32 33.64 7.70
CA VAL A 442 -14.15 34.52 7.57
C VAL A 442 -13.86 34.82 6.10
N VAL A 443 -13.89 33.82 5.22
CA VAL A 443 -13.66 34.02 3.77
C VAL A 443 -14.74 34.91 3.16
N LEU A 444 -16.01 34.67 3.48
CA LEU A 444 -17.12 35.52 3.03
C LEU A 444 -17.03 36.95 3.61
N GLY A 445 -16.60 37.08 4.87
CA GLY A 445 -16.35 38.37 5.51
C GLY A 445 -15.24 39.16 4.84
N VAL A 446 -14.11 38.51 4.51
CA VAL A 446 -13.00 39.12 3.76
C VAL A 446 -13.43 39.51 2.35
N GLN A 447 -14.17 38.64 1.64
CA GLN A 447 -14.71 38.96 0.32
C GLN A 447 -15.69 40.14 0.35
N ALA A 448 -16.56 40.22 1.36
CA ALA A 448 -17.47 41.35 1.55
C ALA A 448 -16.72 42.65 1.84
N ALA A 449 -15.69 42.61 2.68
CA ALA A 449 -14.83 43.77 2.98
C ALA A 449 -14.09 44.28 1.73
N ILE A 450 -13.55 43.37 0.91
CA ILE A 450 -12.90 43.71 -0.37
C ILE A 450 -13.90 44.35 -1.34
N MET A 451 -15.12 43.83 -1.43
CA MET A 451 -16.15 44.43 -2.30
C MET A 451 -16.60 45.82 -1.83
N LEU A 452 -16.73 46.03 -0.52
CA LEU A 452 -17.11 47.32 0.09
C LEU A 452 -16.03 48.40 -0.07
N ILE A 453 -14.76 48.05 0.19
CA ILE A 453 -13.64 49.01 0.13
C ILE A 453 -13.19 49.24 -1.31
N GLY A 454 -13.22 48.19 -2.15
CA GLY A 454 -12.78 48.24 -3.55
C GLY A 454 -13.83 48.77 -4.53
N GLY A 455 -15.06 49.06 -4.09
CA GLY A 455 -16.13 49.59 -4.94
C GLY A 455 -16.68 48.60 -5.98
N PHE A 456 -16.41 47.30 -5.83
CA PHE A 456 -16.82 46.26 -6.78
C PHE A 456 -18.28 45.85 -6.55
N ARG A 457 -19.09 45.82 -7.62
CA ARG A 457 -20.48 45.35 -7.59
C ARG A 457 -20.59 44.02 -8.34
N LEU A 458 -21.33 43.07 -7.75
CA LEU A 458 -21.66 41.81 -8.43
C LEU A 458 -22.67 42.08 -9.55
N MET A 459 -22.26 41.84 -10.79
CA MET A 459 -23.13 41.94 -11.95
C MET A 459 -23.57 40.55 -12.43
N ARG A 460 -24.86 40.41 -12.74
CA ARG A 460 -25.41 39.20 -13.34
C ARG A 460 -24.88 39.08 -14.78
N LYS A 461 -24.36 37.91 -15.16
CA LYS A 461 -23.76 37.64 -16.48
C LYS A 461 -24.68 38.00 -17.67
N SER A 462 -25.99 38.01 -17.48
CA SER A 462 -27.00 38.43 -18.47
C SER A 462 -26.96 39.92 -18.82
N SER A 463 -26.40 40.78 -17.97
CA SER A 463 -26.26 42.23 -18.23
C SER A 463 -25.04 42.59 -19.09
N LEU A 464 -24.10 41.66 -19.29
CA LEU A 464 -22.86 41.93 -20.06
C LEU A 464 -23.00 41.63 -21.56
N ARG A 465 -24.16 41.15 -22.03
CA ARG A 465 -24.34 40.67 -23.41
C ARG A 465 -25.17 41.61 -24.31
N SER A 466 -25.45 42.83 -23.86
CA SER A 466 -26.33 43.79 -24.56
C SER A 466 -25.62 44.88 -25.37
N GLN A 467 -24.28 44.92 -25.43
CA GLN A 467 -23.56 45.91 -26.25
C GLN A 467 -22.35 45.25 -26.89
N GLY A 468 -22.38 45.08 -28.21
CA GLY A 468 -21.25 44.61 -29.01
C GLY A 468 -21.61 43.65 -30.14
N SER A 469 -22.62 43.95 -30.95
CA SER A 469 -22.76 43.39 -32.30
C SER A 469 -23.37 44.44 -33.20
N ALA A 470 -22.50 45.31 -33.73
CA ALA A 470 -22.74 46.05 -34.95
C ALA A 470 -21.41 46.21 -35.70
N GLU A 471 -21.38 45.56 -36.87
CA GLU A 471 -20.62 45.91 -38.08
C GLU A 471 -19.16 45.52 -38.33
N ALA A 472 -18.97 45.23 -39.64
CA ALA A 472 -17.76 44.98 -40.45
C ALA A 472 -16.96 43.69 -40.13
N GLY A 473 -16.89 42.65 -40.97
CA GLY A 473 -17.07 42.55 -42.41
C GLY A 473 -15.85 43.08 -43.18
N ILE A 474 -14.96 42.18 -43.62
CA ILE A 474 -14.31 42.09 -44.96
C ILE A 474 -13.11 41.11 -44.91
N LYS A 475 -13.01 40.33 -45.98
CA LYS A 475 -12.01 39.31 -46.33
C LYS A 475 -10.56 39.82 -46.38
N ALA A 476 -9.62 38.96 -45.99
CA ALA A 476 -8.60 38.37 -46.87
C ALA A 476 -8.13 37.05 -46.24
#